data_AF-A0A2R6AR07-F1
#
_entry.id   AF-A0A2R6AR07-F1
#
_cell.length_a   1.000
_cell.length_b   1.000
_cell.length_c   1.000
_cell.angle_alpha   90.00
_cell.angle_beta   90.00
_cell.angle_gamma   90.00
#
_symmetry.space_group_name_H-M   'P 1'
#
loop_
_entity.id
_entity.type
_entity.pdbx_description
1 polymer ?
#
loop_
_entity_poly.entity_id
_entity_poly.type
_entity_poly.pdbx_seq_one_letter_code
_entity_poly.pdbx_strand_id
1 'polypeptide(L)'
;MNVSIFKIDLEKSQSQQRLVNKKGVVLLLALFLITLVILFTDKNLQTDFGSVKPYYVHWYGLLATSLVDLIGAILLFAKPTRSLLRLAGGWCVLMTLFLILDVFTYKQVGFSTIGEFARYLFVPVFYDSSLFYIPGLYDLLLVLYIISAVYLLKK
;
A
#
# COMPACT_ATOMS: atom_id res chain seq x y z
N MET A 1 -14.64 -39.15 25.61
CA MET A 1 -14.55 -37.97 24.73
C MET A 1 -13.40 -38.20 23.76
N ASN A 2 -13.65 -38.14 22.46
CA ASN A 2 -12.86 -38.84 21.43
C ASN A 2 -11.63 -38.01 21.00
N VAL A 3 -10.42 -38.46 21.39
CA VAL A 3 -9.13 -37.77 21.12
C VAL A 3 -8.88 -37.55 19.63
N SER A 4 -9.44 -38.41 18.76
CA SER A 4 -9.31 -38.27 17.30
C SER A 4 -10.02 -37.05 16.74
N ILE A 5 -11.20 -36.69 17.26
CA ILE A 5 -11.98 -35.53 16.81
C ILE A 5 -11.24 -34.23 17.14
N PHE A 6 -10.70 -34.15 18.36
CA PHE A 6 -9.95 -32.97 18.82
C PHE A 6 -8.69 -32.72 17.99
N LYS A 7 -7.99 -33.77 17.54
CA LYS A 7 -6.81 -33.65 16.69
C LYS A 7 -7.15 -33.14 15.28
N ILE A 8 -8.25 -33.63 14.70
CA ILE A 8 -8.72 -33.20 13.37
C ILE A 8 -9.11 -31.72 13.38
N ASP A 9 -9.78 -31.26 14.43
CA ASP A 9 -10.17 -29.84 14.56
C ASP A 9 -8.96 -28.92 14.73
N LEU A 10 -7.92 -29.38 15.44
CA LEU A 10 -6.68 -28.63 15.61
C LEU A 10 -5.92 -28.48 14.28
N GLU A 11 -5.79 -29.55 13.49
CA GLU A 11 -5.12 -29.54 12.18
C GLU A 11 -5.89 -28.67 11.16
N LYS A 12 -7.22 -28.71 11.17
CA LYS A 12 -8.06 -27.82 10.35
C LYS A 12 -7.90 -26.34 10.75
N SER A 13 -7.85 -26.05 12.05
CA SER A 13 -7.63 -24.69 12.56
C SER A 13 -6.25 -24.15 12.14
N GLN A 14 -5.18 -24.95 12.30
CA GLN A 14 -3.83 -24.57 11.91
C GLN A 14 -3.66 -24.40 10.40
N SER A 15 -4.28 -25.25 9.59
CA SER A 15 -4.23 -25.15 8.12
C SER A 15 -5.00 -23.95 7.60
N GLN A 16 -6.20 -23.66 8.13
CA GLN A 16 -6.94 -22.43 7.83
C GLN A 16 -6.15 -21.18 8.23
N GLN A 17 -5.53 -21.19 9.41
CA GLN A 17 -4.69 -20.09 9.86
C GLN A 17 -3.55 -19.88 8.85
N ARG A 18 -2.78 -20.92 8.51
CA ARG A 18 -1.70 -20.84 7.50
C ARG A 18 -2.17 -20.29 6.14
N LEU A 19 -3.34 -20.70 5.66
CA LEU A 19 -3.87 -20.24 4.36
C LEU A 19 -4.28 -18.76 4.38
N VAL A 20 -4.91 -18.30 5.48
CA VAL A 20 -5.32 -16.90 5.68
C VAL A 20 -4.10 -15.98 5.64
N ASN A 21 -2.98 -16.45 6.20
CA ASN A 21 -1.75 -15.68 6.31
C ASN A 21 -1.03 -15.50 4.97
N LYS A 22 -1.06 -16.52 4.11
CA LYS A 22 -0.44 -16.43 2.77
C LYS A 22 -1.04 -15.30 1.93
N LYS A 23 -2.37 -15.16 1.94
CA LYS A 23 -3.03 -14.09 1.16
C LYS A 23 -2.71 -12.70 1.70
N GLY A 24 -2.70 -12.53 3.02
CA GLY A 24 -2.33 -11.25 3.64
C GLY A 24 -0.89 -10.85 3.31
N VAL A 25 0.04 -11.81 3.35
CA VAL A 25 1.44 -11.59 2.94
C VAL A 25 1.54 -11.20 1.47
N VAL A 26 0.84 -11.91 0.57
CA VAL A 26 0.83 -11.59 -0.87
C VAL A 26 0.30 -10.18 -1.13
N LEU A 27 -0.74 -9.76 -0.42
CA LEU A 27 -1.30 -8.42 -0.55
C LEU A 27 -0.30 -7.33 -0.13
N LEU A 28 0.35 -7.50 1.02
CA LEU A 28 1.38 -6.55 1.48
C LEU A 28 2.60 -6.51 0.55
N LEU A 29 3.01 -7.66 0.01
CA LEU A 29 4.08 -7.71 -1.00
C LEU A 29 3.67 -7.04 -2.31
N ALA A 30 2.42 -7.18 -2.74
CA ALA A 30 1.92 -6.51 -3.94
C ALA A 30 1.95 -4.98 -3.77
N LEU A 31 1.53 -4.48 -2.60
CA LEU A 31 1.61 -3.06 -2.24
C LEU A 31 3.06 -2.55 -2.31
N PHE A 32 3.99 -3.25 -1.66
CA PHE A 32 5.42 -2.94 -1.73
C PHE A 32 5.93 -2.85 -3.16
N LEU A 33 5.64 -3.86 -4.00
CA LEU A 33 6.13 -3.90 -5.38
C LEU A 33 5.54 -2.77 -6.22
N ILE A 34 4.26 -2.45 -6.07
CA ILE A 34 3.64 -1.35 -6.82
C ILE A 34 4.24 -0.01 -6.40
N THR A 35 4.44 0.20 -5.09
CA THR A 35 5.10 1.41 -4.60
C THR A 35 6.53 1.53 -5.13
N LEU A 36 7.29 0.42 -5.23
CA LEU A 36 8.59 0.45 -5.90
C LEU A 36 8.48 0.83 -7.38
N VAL A 37 7.52 0.26 -8.12
CA VAL A 37 7.33 0.61 -9.53
C VAL A 37 7.02 2.11 -9.66
N ILE A 38 6.18 2.68 -8.80
CA ILE A 38 5.93 4.13 -8.74
C ILE A 38 7.23 4.89 -8.50
N LEU A 39 7.98 4.56 -7.44
CA LEU A 39 9.23 5.24 -7.07
C LEU A 39 10.28 5.24 -8.19
N PHE A 40 10.34 4.17 -8.99
CA PHE A 40 11.29 4.05 -10.11
C PHE A 40 10.81 4.74 -11.40
N THR A 41 9.52 4.63 -11.71
CA THR A 41 8.96 5.07 -12.99
C THR A 41 8.51 6.51 -12.98
N ASP A 42 8.02 7.00 -11.83
CA ASP A 42 7.55 8.37 -11.69
C ASP A 42 8.73 9.33 -11.51
N LYS A 43 9.06 10.01 -12.60
CA LYS A 43 10.15 10.98 -12.65
C LYS A 43 9.80 12.29 -11.97
N ASN A 44 8.52 12.59 -11.75
CA ASN A 44 8.11 13.77 -11.01
C ASN A 44 8.45 13.60 -9.53
N LEU A 45 8.24 12.42 -8.93
CA LEU A 45 8.69 12.16 -7.55
C LEU A 45 10.21 12.32 -7.39
N GLN A 46 10.98 11.92 -8.40
CA GLN A 46 12.45 12.02 -8.41
C GLN A 46 12.97 13.45 -8.64
N THR A 47 12.08 14.43 -8.79
CA THR A 47 12.45 15.84 -8.84
C THR A 47 11.62 16.68 -7.88
N ASP A 48 10.83 16.02 -7.02
CA ASP A 48 9.77 16.62 -6.21
C ASP A 48 8.91 17.60 -7.03
N PHE A 49 8.52 17.14 -8.22
CA PHE A 49 7.70 17.86 -9.19
C PHE A 49 8.33 19.18 -9.67
N GLY A 50 9.67 19.27 -9.65
CA GLY A 50 10.41 20.48 -10.02
C GLY A 50 10.37 21.57 -8.96
N SER A 51 9.87 21.28 -7.75
CA SER A 51 9.92 22.20 -6.61
C SER A 51 11.39 22.38 -6.15
N VAL A 52 11.73 23.61 -5.79
CA VAL A 52 13.12 24.13 -5.61
C VAL A 52 14.02 23.25 -4.73
N LYS A 53 15.26 22.96 -5.20
CA LYS A 53 16.42 22.31 -4.52
C LYS A 53 16.13 21.22 -3.48
N PRO A 54 16.79 20.06 -3.62
CA PRO A 54 16.18 18.75 -3.61
C PRO A 54 15.52 18.39 -2.26
N TYR A 55 14.20 18.55 -2.18
CA TYR A 55 13.41 17.94 -1.12
C TYR A 55 12.65 16.75 -1.70
N TYR A 56 13.26 15.57 -1.69
CA TYR A 56 12.61 14.32 -2.12
C TYR A 56 11.57 13.82 -1.10
N VAL A 57 10.81 14.70 -0.46
CA VAL A 57 9.95 14.35 0.68
C VAL A 57 8.86 13.37 0.24
N HIS A 58 8.21 13.60 -0.90
CA HIS A 58 7.21 12.67 -1.43
C HIS A 58 7.83 11.30 -1.78
N TRP A 59 9.01 11.31 -2.40
CA TRP A 59 9.72 10.09 -2.74
C TRP A 59 10.15 9.29 -1.49
N TYR A 60 10.73 9.95 -0.48
CA TYR A 60 11.12 9.31 0.77
C TYR A 60 9.91 8.86 1.60
N GLY A 61 8.81 9.62 1.56
CA GLY A 61 7.55 9.25 2.17
C GLY A 61 7.02 7.94 1.60
N LEU A 62 6.92 7.85 0.26
CA LEU A 62 6.52 6.62 -0.42
C LEU A 62 7.50 5.47 -0.17
N LEU A 63 8.82 5.72 -0.17
CA LEU A 63 9.81 4.71 0.18
C LEU A 63 9.58 4.15 1.59
N ALA A 64 9.41 5.02 2.59
CA ALA A 64 9.15 4.61 3.96
C ALA A 64 7.89 3.73 4.05
N THR A 65 6.81 4.12 3.36
CA THR A 65 5.57 3.33 3.34
C THR A 65 5.78 1.94 2.71
N SER A 66 6.54 1.85 1.62
CA SER A 66 6.87 0.57 0.99
C SER A 66 7.67 -0.35 1.91
N LEU A 67 8.60 0.21 2.70
CA LEU A 67 9.37 -0.55 3.66
C LEU A 67 8.50 -1.06 4.81
N VAL A 68 7.52 -0.27 5.26
CA VAL A 68 6.54 -0.72 6.26
C VAL A 68 5.70 -1.89 5.72
N ASP A 69 5.26 -1.82 4.46
CA ASP A 69 4.53 -2.93 3.83
C ASP A 69 5.37 -4.21 3.76
N LEU A 70 6.66 -4.10 3.38
CA LEU A 70 7.59 -5.22 3.35
C LEU A 70 7.83 -5.81 4.74
N ILE A 71 8.07 -4.97 5.75
CA ILE A 71 8.24 -5.40 7.14
C ILE A 71 6.96 -6.10 7.63
N GLY A 72 5.80 -5.53 7.35
CA GLY A 72 4.50 -6.12 7.65
C GLY A 72 4.33 -7.50 7.02
N ALA A 73 4.72 -7.66 5.75
CA ALA A 73 4.70 -8.93 5.05
C ALA A 73 5.62 -9.98 5.70
N ILE A 74 6.86 -9.60 6.04
CA ILE A 74 7.84 -10.49 6.71
C ILE A 74 7.32 -10.93 8.08
N LEU A 75 6.83 -9.99 8.89
CA LEU A 75 6.31 -10.28 10.23
C LEU A 75 5.08 -11.19 10.15
N LEU A 76 4.17 -10.94 9.20
CA LEU A 76 2.96 -11.73 9.03
C LEU A 76 3.27 -13.13 8.51
N PHE A 77 4.29 -13.27 7.67
CA PHE A 77 4.80 -14.57 7.23
C PHE A 77 5.41 -15.36 8.39
N ALA A 78 6.25 -14.72 9.21
CA ALA A 78 6.97 -15.37 10.29
C ALA A 78 6.05 -15.75 11.48
N LYS A 79 5.19 -14.83 11.92
CA LYS A 79 4.31 -15.04 13.07
C LYS A 79 2.93 -14.40 12.88
N PRO A 80 2.03 -15.10 12.20
CA PRO A 80 0.71 -14.58 11.92
C PRO A 80 -0.21 -14.63 13.14
N THR A 81 -0.36 -13.49 13.80
CA THR A 81 -1.25 -13.30 14.94
C THR A 81 -2.42 -12.39 14.56
N ARG A 82 -3.56 -12.52 15.25
CA ARG A 82 -4.72 -11.63 15.04
C ARG A 82 -4.37 -10.16 15.29
N SER A 83 -3.56 -9.88 16.30
CA SER A 83 -3.11 -8.50 16.58
C SER A 83 -2.30 -7.93 15.42
N LEU A 84 -1.40 -8.73 14.83
CA LEU A 84 -0.61 -8.30 13.68
C LEU A 84 -1.46 -8.11 12.42
N LEU A 85 -2.44 -8.99 12.18
CA LEU A 85 -3.42 -8.82 11.09
C LEU A 85 -4.20 -7.51 11.24
N ARG A 86 -4.67 -7.19 12.45
CA ARG A 86 -5.39 -5.94 12.73
C ARG A 86 -4.49 -4.71 12.57
N LEU A 87 -3.25 -4.79 13.03
CA LEU A 87 -2.27 -3.71 12.85
C LEU A 87 -2.00 -3.45 11.37
N ALA A 88 -1.76 -4.51 10.58
CA ALA A 88 -1.56 -4.40 9.14
C ALA A 88 -2.82 -3.89 8.42
N GLY A 89 -4.00 -4.34 8.83
CA GLY A 89 -5.27 -3.81 8.33
C GLY A 89 -5.47 -2.34 8.65
N GLY A 90 -5.18 -1.92 9.88
CA GLY A 90 -5.22 -0.52 10.30
C GLY A 90 -4.22 0.36 9.56
N TRP A 91 -3.01 -0.16 9.30
CA TRP A 91 -2.02 0.47 8.44
C TRP A 91 -2.56 0.69 7.02
N CYS A 92 -3.21 -0.32 6.43
CA CYS A 92 -3.82 -0.18 5.10
C CYS A 92 -4.94 0.88 5.07
N VAL A 93 -5.74 1.00 6.14
CA VAL A 93 -6.74 2.08 6.27
C VAL A 93 -6.04 3.45 6.34
N LEU A 94 -5.01 3.59 7.16
CA LEU A 94 -4.23 4.82 7.27
C LEU A 94 -3.66 5.23 5.91
N MET A 95 -3.06 4.29 5.18
CA MET A 95 -2.47 4.57 3.86
C MET A 95 -3.52 4.89 2.79
N THR A 96 -4.70 4.27 2.86
CA THR A 96 -5.84 4.65 2.00
C THR A 96 -6.20 6.12 2.20
N LEU A 97 -6.32 6.54 3.47
CA LEU A 97 -6.62 7.94 3.79
C LEU A 97 -5.47 8.86 3.38
N PHE A 98 -4.22 8.44 3.60
CA PHE A 98 -3.04 9.22 3.22
C PHE A 98 -3.02 9.49 1.71
N LEU A 99 -3.24 8.48 0.86
CA LEU A 99 -3.29 8.65 -0.60
C LEU A 99 -4.42 9.61 -1.03
N ILE A 100 -5.60 9.50 -0.42
CA ILE A 100 -6.72 10.40 -0.73
C ILE A 100 -6.39 11.84 -0.31
N LEU A 101 -5.77 12.01 0.87
CA LEU A 101 -5.44 13.33 1.41
C LEU A 101 -4.21 13.95 0.72
N ASP A 102 -3.41 13.16 0.01
CA ASP A 102 -2.22 13.67 -0.70
C ASP A 102 -2.60 14.75 -1.71
N VAL A 103 -3.80 14.72 -2.29
CA VAL A 103 -4.29 15.79 -3.19
C VAL A 103 -4.24 17.20 -2.57
N PHE A 104 -4.24 17.33 -1.24
CA PHE A 104 -4.11 18.61 -0.54
C PHE A 104 -2.68 19.16 -0.52
N THR A 105 -1.67 18.36 -0.87
CA THR A 105 -0.28 18.80 -0.99
C THR A 105 0.01 19.48 -2.34
N TYR A 106 -1.00 19.63 -3.23
CA TYR A 106 -0.87 20.16 -4.59
C TYR A 106 0.03 21.40 -4.74
N LYS A 107 -0.06 22.38 -3.83
CA LYS A 107 0.79 23.59 -3.88
C LYS A 107 2.26 23.31 -3.61
N GLN A 108 2.55 22.31 -2.78
CA GLN A 108 3.91 21.92 -2.42
C GLN A 108 4.61 21.24 -3.59
N VAL A 109 3.84 20.54 -4.43
CA VAL A 109 4.31 19.82 -5.62
C VAL A 109 4.07 20.59 -6.94
N GLY A 110 3.86 21.91 -6.86
CA GLY A 110 3.85 22.77 -8.06
C GLY A 110 2.57 22.75 -8.91
N PHE A 111 1.49 22.11 -8.46
CA PHE A 111 0.19 22.16 -9.14
C PHE A 111 -0.61 23.41 -8.74
N SER A 112 -1.43 23.93 -9.65
CA SER A 112 -2.20 25.16 -9.41
C SER A 112 -3.49 24.90 -8.66
N THR A 113 -4.06 23.69 -8.81
CA THR A 113 -5.31 23.30 -8.14
C THR A 113 -5.27 21.86 -7.61
N ILE A 114 -6.13 21.58 -6.62
CA ILE A 114 -6.35 20.21 -6.10
C ILE A 114 -6.81 19.27 -7.23
N GLY A 115 -7.67 19.76 -8.13
CA GLY A 115 -8.22 18.96 -9.22
C GLY A 115 -7.18 18.51 -10.23
N GLU A 116 -6.18 19.34 -10.52
CA GLU A 116 -5.06 18.99 -11.40
C GLU A 116 -4.19 17.89 -10.78
N PHE A 117 -3.83 18.03 -9.50
CA PHE A 117 -3.02 17.03 -8.82
C PHE A 117 -3.78 15.71 -8.61
N ALA A 118 -5.08 15.78 -8.30
CA ALA A 118 -5.94 14.60 -8.24
C ALA A 118 -6.03 13.87 -9.60
N ARG A 119 -6.06 14.61 -10.73
CA ARG A 119 -6.00 14.00 -12.07
C ARG A 119 -4.67 13.33 -12.33
N TYR A 120 -3.57 13.97 -11.94
CA TYR A 120 -2.24 13.37 -12.03
C TYR A 120 -2.16 12.02 -11.29
N LEU A 121 -2.69 11.98 -10.06
CA LEU A 121 -2.66 10.76 -9.23
C LEU A 121 -3.66 9.69 -9.70
N PHE A 122 -4.94 10.04 -9.88
CA PHE A 122 -6.04 9.07 -9.92
C PHE A 122 -6.79 8.98 -11.27
N VAL A 123 -6.23 9.55 -12.34
CA VAL A 123 -6.77 9.34 -13.68
C VAL A 123 -5.81 8.45 -14.46
N PRO A 124 -6.29 7.35 -15.07
CA PRO A 124 -5.45 6.41 -15.82
C PRO A 124 -5.08 6.95 -17.22
N VAL A 125 -4.79 8.23 -17.31
CA VAL A 125 -4.37 8.95 -18.51
C VAL A 125 -3.17 9.81 -18.15
N PHE A 126 -2.21 9.95 -19.06
CA PHE A 126 -1.07 10.84 -18.85
C PHE A 126 -1.54 12.27 -18.60
N TYR A 127 -0.98 12.90 -17.57
CA TYR A 127 -1.17 14.31 -17.30
C TYR A 127 -0.24 15.15 -18.19
N ASP A 128 -0.80 16.14 -18.88
CA ASP A 128 -0.02 17.01 -19.75
C ASP A 128 1.04 17.77 -18.92
N SER A 129 2.25 17.90 -19.46
CA SER A 129 3.38 18.61 -18.82
C SER A 129 4.01 17.93 -17.59
N SER A 130 3.63 16.70 -17.26
CA SER A 130 4.39 15.89 -16.30
C SER A 130 5.63 15.26 -16.95
N LEU A 131 6.65 14.96 -16.14
CA LEU A 131 7.67 13.99 -16.53
C LEU A 131 7.06 12.60 -16.67
N PHE A 132 7.81 11.68 -17.27
CA PHE A 132 7.37 10.30 -17.48
C PHE A 132 6.97 9.62 -16.16
N TYR A 133 5.86 8.87 -16.20
CA TYR A 133 5.35 7.99 -15.15
C TYR A 133 4.42 6.94 -15.79
N ILE A 134 3.89 5.99 -15.02
CA ILE A 134 2.87 5.06 -15.50
C ILE A 134 1.51 5.47 -14.89
N PRO A 135 0.54 5.94 -15.70
CA PRO A 135 -0.78 6.31 -15.21
C PRO A 135 -1.53 5.12 -14.59
N GLY A 136 -2.35 5.40 -13.58
CA GLY A 136 -3.18 4.38 -12.92
C GLY A 136 -2.47 3.54 -11.84
N LEU A 137 -1.16 3.71 -11.61
CA LEU A 137 -0.48 2.99 -10.54
C LEU A 137 -0.93 3.41 -9.14
N TYR A 138 -1.22 4.70 -8.94
CA TYR A 138 -1.77 5.20 -7.68
C TYR A 138 -3.22 4.73 -7.46
N ASP A 139 -4.03 4.65 -8.51
CA ASP A 139 -5.36 4.03 -8.44
C ASP A 139 -5.27 2.56 -8.02
N LEU A 140 -4.38 1.80 -8.65
CA LEU A 140 -4.15 0.40 -8.33
C LEU A 140 -3.67 0.24 -6.88
N LEU A 141 -2.73 1.08 -6.45
CA LEU A 141 -2.22 1.09 -5.09
C LEU A 141 -3.34 1.39 -4.08
N LEU A 142 -4.16 2.41 -4.34
CA LEU A 142 -5.31 2.78 -3.50
C LEU A 142 -6.31 1.62 -3.38
N VAL A 143 -6.71 1.03 -4.51
CA VAL A 143 -7.65 -0.10 -4.53
C VAL A 143 -7.09 -1.29 -3.75
N LEU A 144 -5.79 -1.58 -3.89
CA LEU A 144 -5.16 -2.67 -3.15
C LEU A 144 -5.06 -2.40 -1.66
N TYR A 145 -4.82 -1.15 -1.22
CA TYR A 145 -4.87 -0.82 0.21
C TYR A 145 -6.28 -1.03 0.77
N ILE A 146 -7.33 -0.63 0.04
CA ILE A 146 -8.73 -0.87 0.44
C ILE A 146 -9.02 -2.37 0.55
N ILE A 147 -8.67 -3.15 -0.47
CA ILE A 147 -8.87 -4.62 -0.46
C ILE A 147 -8.11 -5.25 0.69
N SER A 148 -6.88 -4.83 0.93
CA SER A 148 -6.03 -5.33 2.01
C SER A 148 -6.61 -5.01 3.38
N ALA A 149 -7.06 -3.78 3.60
CA ALA A 149 -7.73 -3.37 4.83
C ALA A 149 -8.97 -4.23 5.11
N VAL A 150 -9.86 -4.37 4.12
CA VAL A 150 -11.09 -5.18 4.25
C VAL A 150 -10.77 -6.65 4.53
N TYR A 151 -9.77 -7.21 3.84
CA TYR A 151 -9.38 -8.60 4.02
C TYR A 151 -8.78 -8.85 5.40
N LEU A 152 -7.82 -8.03 5.83
CA LEU A 152 -7.05 -8.21 7.05
C LEU A 152 -7.89 -7.94 8.32
N LEU A 153 -8.81 -6.97 8.27
CA LEU A 153 -9.65 -6.62 9.42
C LEU A 153 -10.82 -7.59 9.65
N LYS A 154 -11.23 -8.36 8.63
CA LYS A 154 -12.27 -9.40 8.75
C LYS A 154 -11.77 -10.71 9.37
N LYS A 155 -10.47 -10.84 9.67
CA LYS A 155 -9.83 -12.08 10.15
C LYS A 155 -9.44 -11.99 11.62
#